data_AF-A0A4Q3TDR9-F1
#
_entry.id   AF-A0A4Q3TDR9-F1
#
_cell.length_a   1.000
_cell.length_b   1.000
_cell.length_c   1.000
_cell.angle_alpha   90.00
_cell.angle_beta   90.00
_cell.angle_gamma   90.00
#
_symmetry.space_group_name_H-M   'P 1'
#
loop_
_entity.id
_entity.type
_entity.pdbx_description
1 polymer ?
#
loop_
_entity_poly.entity_id
_entity_poly.type
_entity_poly.pdbx_seq_one_letter_code
_entity_poly.pdbx_strand_id
1 'polypeptide(L)'
;VGIVSTLNQGFFAGKLARRFGESRVLAVGMLLFGSSLVLQVLAPVAWFPATRLELGALSIPIVQGWVIPLVMAVGACGMSLAMPNISAMISRASPPDRQGAMLGLNMASSSVARIFGPMIAGALFSGLGHDWPFLVGALLTIPAAVMAINAGRAIRRGKVAADAPAKSLT
;
A
#
# COMPACT_ATOMS: atom_id res chain seq x y z
N VAL A 1 15.42 -5.32 14.80
CA VAL A 1 14.25 -4.96 13.95
C VAL A 1 13.56 -3.68 14.43
N GLY A 2 13.10 -3.57 15.69
CA GLY A 2 12.42 -2.37 16.20
C GLY A 2 13.16 -1.04 16.01
N ILE A 3 14.44 -0.94 16.39
CA ILE A 3 15.25 0.30 16.27
C ILE A 3 15.49 0.70 14.80
N VAL A 4 15.69 -0.28 13.92
CA VAL A 4 15.86 -0.06 12.47
C VAL A 4 14.54 0.38 11.82
N SER A 5 13.40 -0.17 12.27
CA SER A 5 12.08 0.28 11.85
C SER A 5 11.80 1.73 12.27
N THR A 6 12.19 2.14 13.48
CA THR A 6 12.00 3.52 13.95
C THR A 6 12.81 4.54 13.12
N LEU A 7 14.04 4.18 12.74
CA LEU A 7 14.90 5.04 11.92
C LEU A 7 14.40 5.16 10.47
N ASN A 8 13.96 4.05 9.86
CA ASN A 8 13.51 4.05 8.47
C ASN A 8 12.07 4.59 8.30
N GLN A 9 11.15 4.27 9.22
CA GLN A 9 9.74 4.68 9.12
C GLN A 9 9.47 6.08 9.69
N GLY A 10 10.21 6.51 10.72
CA GLY A 10 9.98 7.80 11.39
C GLY A 10 10.42 9.02 10.57
N PHE A 11 11.54 8.92 9.84
CA PHE A 11 12.17 10.10 9.23
C PHE A 11 11.55 10.48 7.87
N PHE A 12 11.42 9.53 6.94
CA PHE A 12 10.95 9.82 5.57
C PHE A 12 9.43 9.91 5.46
N ALA A 13 8.69 8.94 6.01
CA ALA A 13 7.23 8.95 5.95
C ALA A 13 6.63 10.14 6.71
N GLY A 14 7.20 10.48 7.88
CA GLY A 14 6.77 11.61 8.70
C GLY A 14 7.09 12.98 8.08
N LYS A 15 8.15 13.12 7.28
CA LYS A 15 8.51 14.39 6.61
C LYS A 15 7.71 14.59 5.32
N LEU A 16 7.47 13.51 4.57
CA LEU A 16 6.70 13.55 3.32
C LEU A 16 5.20 13.78 3.59
N ALA A 17 4.62 13.13 4.60
CA ALA A 17 3.23 13.32 5.01
C ALA A 17 2.94 14.76 5.48
N ARG A 18 3.88 15.39 6.20
CA ARG A 18 3.76 16.78 6.66
C ARG A 18 3.77 17.80 5.51
N ARG A 19 4.44 17.51 4.39
CA ARG A 19 4.57 18.44 3.26
C ARG A 19 3.46 18.29 2.20
N PHE A 20 2.99 17.07 1.94
CA PHE A 20 2.06 16.79 0.82
C PHE A 20 0.63 16.44 1.24
N GLY A 21 0.39 16.19 2.53
CA GLY A 21 -0.90 15.79 3.08
C GLY A 21 -1.11 14.28 3.03
N GLU A 22 -1.53 13.71 4.15
CA GLU A 22 -1.61 12.25 4.39
C GLU A 22 -2.43 11.50 3.32
N SER A 23 -3.54 12.09 2.90
CA SER A 23 -4.43 11.51 1.87
C SER A 23 -3.78 11.40 0.49
N ARG A 24 -3.01 12.41 0.06
CA ARG A 24 -2.31 12.36 -1.23
C ARG A 24 -1.13 11.40 -1.19
N VAL A 25 -0.40 11.38 -0.08
CA VAL A 25 0.73 10.46 0.12
C VAL A 25 0.23 9.00 0.14
N LEU A 26 -0.91 8.74 0.79
CA LEU A 26 -1.57 7.44 0.75
C LEU A 26 -1.93 7.04 -0.70
N ALA A 27 -2.63 7.90 -1.43
CA ALA A 27 -3.03 7.61 -2.81
C ALA A 27 -1.82 7.35 -3.72
N VAL A 28 -0.76 8.17 -3.63
CA VAL A 28 0.48 7.96 -4.38
C VAL A 28 1.14 6.64 -4.00
N GLY A 29 1.21 6.30 -2.71
CA GLY A 29 1.75 5.02 -2.26
C GLY A 29 0.98 3.82 -2.82
N MET A 30 -0.35 3.91 -2.89
CA MET A 30 -1.19 2.86 -3.48
C MET A 30 -0.99 2.72 -4.98
N LEU A 31 -0.93 3.83 -5.71
CA LEU A 31 -0.66 3.81 -7.16
C LEU A 31 0.76 3.32 -7.46
N LEU A 32 1.74 3.68 -6.63
CA LEU A 32 3.12 3.19 -6.75
C LEU A 32 3.16 1.67 -6.54
N PHE A 33 2.47 1.17 -5.51
CA PHE A 33 2.34 -0.26 -5.26
C PHE A 33 1.64 -0.99 -6.41
N GLY A 34 0.53 -0.44 -6.91
CA GLY A 34 -0.20 -1.00 -8.06
C GLY A 34 0.66 -1.02 -9.33
N SER A 35 1.41 0.05 -9.60
CA SER A 35 2.32 0.11 -10.75
C SER A 35 3.44 -0.93 -10.66
N SER A 36 3.97 -1.18 -9.46
CA SER A 36 4.93 -2.25 -9.21
C SER A 36 4.34 -3.64 -9.48
N LEU A 37 3.06 -3.87 -9.14
CA LEU A 37 2.39 -5.14 -9.45
C LEU A 37 2.20 -5.35 -10.97
N VAL A 38 1.83 -4.29 -11.71
CA VAL A 38 1.73 -4.35 -13.17
C VAL A 38 3.11 -4.58 -13.81
N LEU A 39 4.14 -3.91 -13.31
CA LEU A 39 5.51 -4.10 -13.78
C LEU A 39 6.00 -5.54 -13.56
N GLN A 40 5.58 -6.21 -12.49
CA GLN A 40 5.92 -7.63 -12.27
C GLN A 40 5.31 -8.55 -13.34
N VAL A 41 4.11 -8.23 -13.83
CA VAL A 41 3.43 -9.01 -14.88
C VAL A 41 4.00 -8.71 -16.27
N LEU A 42 4.28 -7.43 -16.55
CA LEU A 42 4.79 -7.00 -17.84
C LEU A 42 6.29 -7.23 -18.01
N ALA A 43 7.00 -7.66 -16.95
CA ALA A 43 8.43 -7.86 -16.98
C ALA A 43 8.79 -8.98 -17.98
N PRO A 44 9.37 -8.66 -19.15
CA PRO A 44 9.67 -9.66 -20.17
C PRO A 44 10.70 -10.66 -19.63
N VAL A 45 10.59 -11.93 -20.02
CA VAL A 45 11.63 -12.95 -19.73
C VAL A 45 13.02 -12.49 -20.19
N ALA A 46 13.10 -11.64 -21.22
CA ALA A 46 14.32 -11.01 -21.70
C ALA A 46 15.02 -10.09 -20.67
N TRP A 47 14.31 -9.57 -19.67
CA TRP A 47 14.89 -8.81 -18.55
C TRP A 47 15.53 -9.73 -17.49
N PHE A 48 15.38 -11.05 -17.66
CA PHE A 48 15.86 -12.09 -16.77
C PHE A 48 16.60 -13.15 -17.57
N PRO A 49 17.89 -12.95 -17.89
CA PRO A 49 18.72 -14.08 -18.30
C PRO A 49 18.80 -15.05 -17.12
N ALA A 50 17.91 -16.03 -17.11
CA ALA A 50 17.94 -17.14 -16.17
C ALA A 50 19.04 -18.08 -16.64
N THR A 51 20.25 -17.89 -16.12
CA THR A 51 21.30 -18.89 -16.26
C THR A 51 21.01 -20.01 -15.26
N ARG A 52 20.88 -21.23 -15.77
CA ARG A 52 20.77 -22.42 -14.93
C ARG A 52 22.17 -22.97 -14.74
N LEU A 53 22.61 -23.09 -13.49
CA LEU A 53 23.81 -23.84 -13.20
C LEU A 53 23.41 -25.31 -13.15
N GLU A 54 23.70 -26.02 -14.26
CA GLU A 54 23.46 -27.45 -14.39
C GLU A 54 24.65 -28.22 -13.77
N LEU A 55 24.49 -28.71 -12.55
CA LEU A 55 25.44 -29.60 -11.86
C LEU A 55 24.99 -31.07 -12.02
N GLY A 56 24.87 -31.52 -13.27
CA GLY A 56 24.38 -32.87 -13.58
C GLY A 56 22.90 -33.05 -13.22
N ALA A 57 22.58 -33.80 -12.16
CA ALA A 57 21.20 -34.02 -11.70
C ALA A 57 20.58 -32.83 -10.94
N LEU A 58 21.39 -31.82 -10.60
CA LEU A 58 20.95 -30.66 -9.84
C LEU A 58 21.01 -29.40 -10.72
N SER A 59 19.84 -28.91 -11.14
CA SER A 59 19.70 -27.61 -11.81
C SER A 59 19.42 -26.51 -10.78
N ILE A 60 20.36 -25.59 -10.55
CA ILE A 60 20.15 -24.43 -9.68
C ILE A 60 19.79 -23.21 -10.55
N PRO A 61 18.60 -22.61 -10.39
CA PRO A 61 18.27 -21.37 -11.10
C PRO A 61 19.07 -20.20 -10.51
N ILE A 62 19.96 -19.59 -11.31
CA ILE A 62 20.66 -18.36 -10.96
C ILE A 62 19.90 -17.19 -11.61
N VAL A 63 19.18 -16.44 -10.80
CA VAL A 63 18.48 -15.23 -11.25
C VAL A 63 19.51 -14.08 -11.32
N GLN A 64 19.95 -13.71 -12.52
CA GLN A 64 20.90 -12.60 -12.72
C GLN A 64 20.24 -11.21 -12.81
N GLY A 65 18.91 -11.12 -12.70
CA GLY A 65 18.18 -9.86 -12.89
C GLY A 65 18.07 -9.00 -11.62
N TRP A 66 18.72 -7.83 -11.62
CA TRP A 66 18.56 -6.79 -10.57
C TRP A 66 17.17 -6.11 -10.59
N VAL A 67 16.39 -6.33 -11.64
CA VAL A 67 15.13 -5.61 -11.89
C VAL A 67 14.00 -6.05 -10.96
N ILE A 68 13.85 -7.34 -10.64
CA ILE A 68 12.80 -7.81 -9.70
C ILE A 68 13.01 -7.21 -8.31
N PRO A 69 14.21 -7.30 -7.69
CA PRO A 69 14.44 -6.65 -6.40
C PRO A 69 14.15 -5.15 -6.42
N LEU A 70 14.47 -4.45 -7.51
CA LEU A 70 14.19 -3.03 -7.67
C LEU A 70 12.68 -2.75 -7.74
N VAL A 71 11.94 -3.50 -8.55
CA VAL A 71 10.47 -3.36 -8.67
C VAL A 71 9.78 -3.71 -7.35
N MET A 72 10.25 -4.73 -6.63
CA MET A 72 9.80 -5.07 -5.29
C MET A 72 10.11 -3.96 -4.28
N ALA A 73 11.30 -3.35 -4.35
CA ALA A 73 11.67 -2.23 -3.50
C ALA A 73 10.74 -1.02 -3.71
N VAL A 74 10.40 -0.71 -4.97
CA VAL A 74 9.41 0.33 -5.31
C VAL A 74 8.04 0.01 -4.73
N GLY A 75 7.58 -1.24 -4.86
CA GLY A 75 6.32 -1.68 -4.27
C GLY A 75 6.32 -1.59 -2.73
N ALA A 76 7.41 -2.03 -2.10
CA ALA A 76 7.61 -1.95 -0.66
C ALA A 76 7.63 -0.50 -0.16
N CYS A 77 8.24 0.42 -0.91
CA CYS A 77 8.17 1.86 -0.62
C CYS A 77 6.72 2.36 -0.66
N GLY A 78 5.94 1.97 -1.67
CA GLY A 78 4.51 2.32 -1.77
C GLY A 78 3.72 1.85 -0.55
N MET A 79 3.91 0.59 -0.15
CA MET A 79 3.26 0.01 1.02
C MET A 79 3.71 0.66 2.35
N SER A 80 5.00 1.02 2.45
CA SER A 80 5.57 1.72 3.61
C SER A 80 5.00 3.13 3.78
N LEU A 81 4.56 3.78 2.69
CA LEU A 81 3.83 5.04 2.76
C LEU A 81 2.38 4.81 3.18
N ALA A 82 1.73 3.76 2.70
CA ALA A 82 0.31 3.53 2.96
C ALA A 82 0.00 3.28 4.45
N MET A 83 0.74 2.39 5.11
CA MET A 83 0.48 1.97 6.50
C MET A 83 0.37 3.12 7.52
N PRO A 84 1.37 4.02 7.66
CA PRO A 84 1.29 5.11 8.63
C PRO A 84 0.23 6.16 8.27
N ASN A 85 -0.04 6.39 6.97
CA ASN A 85 -1.03 7.37 6.54
C ASN A 85 -2.48 6.89 6.78
N ILE A 86 -2.75 5.59 6.63
CA ILE A 86 -4.07 5.01 6.98
C ILE A 86 -4.37 5.25 8.46
N SER A 87 -3.44 4.87 9.35
CA SER A 87 -3.61 5.05 10.80
C SER A 87 -3.75 6.53 11.20
N ALA A 88 -2.99 7.43 10.57
CA ALA A 88 -3.10 8.87 10.80
C ALA A 88 -4.45 9.45 10.34
N MET A 89 -4.94 9.04 9.17
CA MET A 89 -6.24 9.45 8.67
C MET A 89 -7.39 8.93 9.55
N ILE A 90 -7.33 7.68 10.00
CA ILE A 90 -8.30 7.12 10.93
C ILE A 90 -8.30 7.91 12.24
N SER A 91 -7.13 8.15 12.82
CA SER A 91 -6.98 8.93 14.05
C SER A 91 -7.60 10.33 13.94
N ARG A 92 -7.36 11.03 12.82
CA ARG A 92 -7.89 12.39 12.58
C ARG A 92 -9.37 12.45 12.24
N ALA A 93 -9.91 11.40 11.63
CA ALA A 93 -11.32 11.31 11.28
C ALA A 93 -12.19 10.82 12.45
N SER A 94 -11.57 10.21 13.46
CA SER A 94 -12.26 9.61 14.60
C SER A 94 -12.37 10.60 15.77
N PRO A 95 -13.51 10.63 16.48
CA PRO A 95 -13.62 11.29 17.77
C PRO A 95 -12.59 10.73 18.79
N PRO A 96 -12.08 11.55 19.73
CA PRO A 96 -11.11 11.10 20.72
C PRO A 96 -11.57 9.89 21.55
N ASP A 97 -12.87 9.80 21.84
CA ASP A 97 -13.50 8.70 22.59
C ASP A 97 -13.59 7.38 21.81
N ARG A 98 -13.43 7.41 20.47
CA ARG A 98 -13.57 6.22 19.60
C ARG A 98 -12.31 5.85 18.83
N GLN A 99 -11.22 6.59 19.02
CA GLN A 99 -10.00 6.40 18.26
C GLN A 99 -9.43 4.97 18.40
N GLY A 100 -9.45 4.41 19.61
CA GLY A 100 -9.01 3.03 19.86
C GLY A 100 -9.88 1.99 19.16
N ALA A 101 -11.21 2.17 19.18
CA ALA A 101 -12.15 1.28 18.49
C ALA A 101 -11.95 1.31 16.97
N MET A 102 -11.73 2.49 16.39
CA MET A 102 -11.52 2.65 14.94
C MET A 102 -10.17 2.07 14.49
N LEU A 103 -9.11 2.21 15.29
CA LEU A 103 -7.84 1.53 15.03
C LEU A 103 -7.95 0.01 15.18
N GLY A 104 -8.71 -0.46 16.17
CA GLY A 104 -9.04 -1.88 16.33
C GLY A 104 -9.77 -2.45 15.12
N LEU A 105 -10.75 -1.73 14.58
CA LEU A 105 -11.46 -2.10 13.35
C LEU A 105 -10.51 -2.22 12.16
N ASN A 106 -9.59 -1.26 11.98
CA ASN A 106 -8.58 -1.33 10.93
C ASN A 106 -7.66 -2.55 11.05
N MET A 107 -7.27 -2.92 12.28
CA MET A 107 -6.50 -4.13 12.53
C MET A 107 -7.30 -5.40 12.23
N ALA A 108 -8.58 -5.44 12.60
CA ALA A 108 -9.47 -6.55 12.26
C ALA A 108 -9.65 -6.70 10.75
N SER A 109 -9.91 -5.60 10.03
CA SER A 109 -9.98 -5.59 8.56
C SER A 109 -8.69 -6.09 7.92
N SER A 110 -7.52 -5.69 8.46
CA SER A 110 -6.22 -6.18 7.98
C SER A 110 -6.04 -7.68 8.19
N SER A 111 -6.52 -8.22 9.33
CA SER A 111 -6.49 -9.66 9.58
C SER A 111 -7.40 -10.44 8.65
N VAL A 112 -8.61 -9.94 8.38
CA VAL A 112 -9.52 -10.51 7.37
C VAL A 112 -8.83 -10.53 6.01
N ALA A 113 -8.23 -9.43 5.57
CA ALA A 113 -7.50 -9.38 4.30
C ALA A 113 -6.34 -10.38 4.23
N ARG A 114 -5.63 -10.63 5.35
CA ARG A 114 -4.56 -11.64 5.40
C ARG A 114 -5.05 -13.08 5.35
N ILE A 115 -6.28 -13.35 5.81
CA ILE A 115 -6.90 -14.68 5.74
C ILE A 115 -7.43 -14.93 4.32
N PHE A 116 -8.25 -14.01 3.82
CA PHE A 116 -8.92 -14.19 2.53
C PHE A 116 -8.05 -13.84 1.32
N GLY A 117 -7.05 -12.97 1.48
CA GLY A 117 -6.15 -12.56 0.42
C GLY A 117 -5.46 -13.74 -0.29
N PRO A 118 -4.76 -14.63 0.44
CA PRO A 118 -4.14 -15.81 -0.15
C PRO A 118 -5.15 -16.79 -0.76
N MET A 119 -6.35 -16.93 -0.19
CA MET A 119 -7.39 -17.79 -0.75
C MET A 119 -7.89 -17.28 -2.10
N ILE A 120 -8.20 -15.98 -2.20
CA ILE A 120 -8.63 -15.34 -3.45
C ILE A 120 -7.49 -15.36 -4.47
N ALA A 121 -6.27 -15.03 -4.04
CA ALA A 121 -5.09 -15.07 -4.90
C ALA A 121 -4.81 -16.49 -5.43
N GLY A 122 -4.95 -17.52 -4.59
CA GLY A 122 -4.79 -18.92 -4.99
C GLY A 122 -5.85 -19.35 -6.01
N ALA A 123 -7.10 -18.94 -5.82
CA ALA A 123 -8.18 -19.22 -6.78
C ALA A 123 -7.98 -18.49 -8.12
N LEU A 124 -7.50 -17.25 -8.10
CA LEU A 124 -7.14 -16.50 -9.31
C LEU A 124 -5.96 -17.16 -10.03
N PHE A 125 -4.95 -17.58 -9.27
CA PHE A 125 -3.76 -18.27 -9.80
C PHE A 125 -4.14 -19.57 -10.50
N SER A 126 -4.97 -20.41 -9.88
CA SER A 126 -5.36 -21.71 -10.43
C SER A 126 -6.36 -21.61 -11.58
N GLY A 127 -7.29 -20.65 -11.53
CA GLY A 127 -8.34 -20.52 -12.53
C GLY A 127 -7.96 -19.69 -13.77
N LEU A 128 -7.14 -18.65 -13.60
CA LEU A 128 -6.86 -17.67 -14.65
C LEU A 128 -5.36 -17.59 -15.01
N GLY A 129 -4.47 -18.09 -14.16
CA GLY A 129 -3.03 -18.13 -14.39
C GLY A 129 -2.22 -17.24 -13.44
N HIS A 130 -0.89 -17.34 -13.53
CA HIS A 130 0.02 -16.75 -12.55
C HIS A 130 0.01 -15.21 -12.49
N ASP A 131 -0.40 -14.54 -13.56
CA ASP A 131 -0.41 -13.06 -13.65
C ASP A 131 -1.63 -12.43 -12.96
N TRP A 132 -2.74 -13.16 -12.89
CA TRP A 132 -4.03 -12.62 -12.45
C TRP A 132 -4.08 -12.13 -11.01
N PRO A 133 -3.45 -12.80 -10.02
CA PRO A 133 -3.38 -12.27 -8.66
C PRO A 133 -2.74 -10.88 -8.58
N PHE A 134 -1.70 -10.64 -9.40
CA PHE A 134 -1.01 -9.36 -9.46
C PHE A 134 -1.86 -8.29 -10.17
N LEU A 135 -2.49 -8.64 -11.29
CA LEU A 135 -3.35 -7.73 -12.04
C LEU A 135 -4.59 -7.32 -11.24
N VAL A 136 -5.24 -8.26 -10.56
CA VAL A 136 -6.37 -7.97 -9.67
C VAL A 136 -5.91 -7.12 -8.48
N GLY A 137 -4.75 -7.45 -7.89
CA GLY A 137 -4.15 -6.64 -6.83
C GLY A 137 -3.87 -5.20 -7.28
N ALA A 138 -3.31 -5.02 -8.48
CA ALA A 138 -3.07 -3.71 -9.07
C ALA A 138 -4.37 -2.94 -9.29
N LEU A 139 -5.39 -3.61 -9.83
CA LEU A 139 -6.72 -3.03 -10.05
C LEU A 139 -7.33 -2.54 -8.73
N LEU A 140 -7.22 -3.31 -7.64
CA LEU A 140 -7.73 -2.94 -6.32
C LEU A 140 -7.04 -1.70 -5.71
N THR A 141 -5.83 -1.36 -6.14
CA THR A 141 -5.16 -0.14 -5.67
C THR A 141 -5.83 1.14 -6.17
N ILE A 142 -6.50 1.09 -7.33
CA ILE A 142 -7.17 2.25 -7.95
C ILE A 142 -8.35 2.74 -7.09
N PRO A 143 -9.39 1.93 -6.77
CA PRO A 143 -10.49 2.39 -5.94
C PRO A 143 -9.99 2.78 -4.54
N ALA A 144 -8.98 2.11 -4.01
CA ALA A 144 -8.41 2.45 -2.72
C ALA A 144 -7.70 3.83 -2.72
N ALA A 145 -6.98 4.17 -3.79
CA ALA A 145 -6.41 5.51 -3.98
C ALA A 145 -7.50 6.58 -4.12
N VAL A 146 -8.60 6.28 -4.82
CA VAL A 146 -9.76 7.19 -4.92
C VAL A 146 -10.41 7.40 -3.55
N MET A 147 -10.62 6.33 -2.78
CA MET A 147 -11.15 6.40 -1.42
C MET A 147 -10.23 7.22 -0.50
N ALA A 148 -8.92 7.05 -0.60
CA ALA A 148 -7.95 7.84 0.16
C ALA A 148 -8.08 9.34 -0.13
N ILE A 149 -8.23 9.73 -1.41
CA ILE A 149 -8.44 11.13 -1.81
C ILE A 149 -9.78 11.66 -1.27
N ASN A 150 -10.85 10.89 -1.42
CA ASN A 150 -12.19 11.28 -0.97
C ASN A 150 -12.26 11.43 0.55
N ALA A 151 -11.66 10.51 1.30
CA ALA A 151 -11.57 10.60 2.76
C ALA A 151 -10.78 11.84 3.20
N GLY A 152 -9.65 12.16 2.54
CA GLY A 152 -8.90 13.38 2.81
C GLY A 152 -9.69 14.67 2.56
N ARG A 153 -10.47 14.70 1.47
CA ARG A 153 -11.37 15.82 1.15
C ARG A 153 -12.47 15.97 2.20
N ALA A 154 -13.07 14.86 2.65
CA ALA A 154 -14.11 14.86 3.68
C ALA A 154 -13.58 15.40 5.02
N ILE A 155 -12.40 14.93 5.47
CA ILE A 155 -11.75 15.40 6.70
C ILE A 155 -11.47 16.91 6.63
N ARG A 156 -10.98 17.41 5.49
CA ARG A 156 -10.71 18.86 5.31
C ARG A 156 -12.00 19.68 5.36
N ARG A 157 -13.09 19.20 4.75
CA ARG A 157 -14.40 19.88 4.79
C ARG A 157 -14.96 19.96 6.21
N GLY A 158 -14.86 18.87 6.99
CA GLY A 158 -15.30 18.86 8.38
C GLY A 158 -14.57 19.88 9.25
N LYS A 159 -13.25 20.02 9.07
CA LYS A 159 -12.46 21.05 9.78
C LYS A 159 -12.88 22.48 9.41
N VAL A 160 -13.01 22.77 8.11
CA VAL A 160 -13.44 24.10 7.64
C VAL A 160 -14.83 24.47 8.15
N ALA A 161 -15.75 23.51 8.25
CA ALA A 161 -17.08 23.74 8.81
C ALA A 161 -17.06 24.00 10.32
N ALA A 162 -16.17 23.33 11.07
CA ALA A 162 -16.00 23.54 12.50
C ALA A 162 -15.32 24.88 12.83
N ASP A 163 -14.39 25.33 11.97
CA ASP A 163 -13.66 26.59 12.13
C ASP A 163 -14.43 27.82 11.60
N ALA A 164 -15.59 27.61 10.95
CA ALA A 164 -16.41 28.71 10.44
C ALA A 164 -16.94 29.55 11.62
N PRO A 165 -16.78 30.89 11.59
CA PRO A 165 -17.29 31.75 12.65
C PRO A 165 -18.80 31.50 12.79
N ALA A 166 -19.24 31.15 14.00
CA ALA A 166 -20.65 31.04 14.31
C ALA A 166 -21.30 32.35 13.87
N LYS A 167 -22.12 32.30 12.81
CA LYS A 167 -22.91 33.46 12.39
C LYS A 167 -23.63 33.93 13.64
N SER A 168 -23.27 35.11 14.13
CA SER A 168 -23.92 35.78 15.23
C SER A 168 -25.38 35.96 14.81
N LEU A 169 -26.23 35.05 15.27
CA LEU A 169 -27.68 35.21 15.25
C LEU A 169 -27.99 36.18 16.39
N THR A 170 -27.76 37.46 16.12
CA THR A 170 -28.38 38.59 16.81
C THR A 170 -29.66 38.95 16.08
#